data_AF-A0A1M6J2D4-F1
#
_entry.id   AF-A0A1M6J2D4-F1
#
_cell.length_a   1.000
_cell.length_b   1.000
_cell.length_c   1.000
_cell.angle_alpha   90.00
_cell.angle_beta   90.00
_cell.angle_gamma   90.00
#
_symmetry.space_group_name_H-M   'P 1'
#
loop_
_entity.id
_entity.type
_entity.pdbx_description
1 polymer ?
#
loop_
_entity_poly.entity_id
_entity_poly.type
_entity_poly.pdbx_seq_one_letter_code
_entity_poly.pdbx_strand_id
1 'polypeptide(L)' 'MFKALFSRNTDPTDKKLKLKFSKEDNSWLVLKGHSIMFIGQQDQCKTYISNFS' A
#
# COMPACT_ATOMS: atom_id res chain seq x y z
N MET A 1 -30.79 -6.49 -13.86
CA MET A 1 -30.27 -5.11 -13.98
C MET A 1 -28.96 -5.03 -13.22
N PHE A 2 -27.84 -5.42 -13.84
CA PHE A 2 -26.53 -5.41 -13.19
C PHE A 2 -25.90 -4.02 -13.34
N LYS A 3 -26.06 -3.17 -12.32
CA LYS A 3 -25.25 -1.95 -12.20
C LYS A 3 -23.88 -2.36 -11.66
N ALA A 4 -22.97 -2.67 -12.57
CA ALA A 4 -21.55 -2.78 -12.29
C ALA A 4 -21.02 -1.39 -11.89
N LEU A 5 -21.08 -1.08 -10.60
CA LEU A 5 -20.39 0.06 -9.99
C LEU A 5 -18.94 -0.34 -9.72
N PHE A 6 -18.17 -0.59 -10.78
CA PHE A 6 -16.72 -0.39 -10.70
C PHE A 6 -16.47 1.11 -10.81
N SER A 7 -16.83 1.84 -9.74
CA SER A 7 -16.27 3.17 -9.50
C SER A 7 -14.77 2.96 -9.33
N ARG A 8 -14.05 3.08 -10.45
CA ARG A 8 -12.62 3.33 -10.48
C ARG A 8 -12.41 4.74 -9.94
N ASN A 9 -12.64 4.89 -8.63
CA ASN A 9 -12.14 6.00 -7.86
C ASN A 9 -10.62 5.85 -7.95
N THR A 10 -10.05 6.56 -8.92
CA THR A 10 -8.61 6.79 -8.98
C THR A 10 -8.34 7.76 -7.85
N ASP A 11 -8.32 7.21 -6.65
CA ASP A 11 -8.13 7.95 -5.42
C ASP A 11 -6.76 8.63 -5.58
N PRO A 12 -6.62 9.94 -5.38
CA PRO A 12 -5.32 10.62 -5.51
C PRO A 12 -4.27 10.02 -4.55
N THR A 13 -4.72 9.25 -3.56
CA THR A 13 -3.91 8.47 -2.64
C THR A 13 -3.25 7.22 -3.25
N ASP A 14 -3.61 6.82 -4.48
CA ASP A 14 -2.99 5.68 -5.21
C ASP A 14 -1.55 5.98 -5.62
N LYS A 15 -1.15 7.26 -5.64
CA LYS A 15 0.22 7.67 -5.98
C LYS A 15 1.19 7.62 -4.79
N LYS A 16 0.70 7.67 -3.56
CA LYS A 16 1.55 7.78 -2.35
C LYS A 16 1.82 6.41 -1.74
N LEU A 17 3.06 6.21 -1.29
CA LEU A 17 3.42 5.03 -0.50
C LEU A 17 2.75 5.08 0.87
N LYS A 18 2.07 4.00 1.23
CA LYS A 18 1.40 3.81 2.53
C LYS A 18 2.06 2.67 3.28
N LEU A 19 2.24 2.84 4.57
CA LEU A 19 2.77 1.82 5.46
C LEU A 19 1.61 1.09 6.17
N LYS A 20 1.57 -0.23 6.11
CA LYS A 20 0.53 -1.06 6.76
C LYS A 20 1.17 -2.23 7.50
N PHE A 21 0.71 -2.54 8.70
CA PHE A 21 1.15 -3.72 9.44
C PHE A 21 0.26 -4.94 9.12
N SER A 22 0.87 -6.06 8.75
CA SER A 22 0.23 -7.37 8.58
C SER A 22 0.38 -8.16 9.88
N LYS A 23 -0.74 -8.46 10.55
CA LYS A 23 -0.75 -9.29 11.75
C LYS A 23 -0.55 -10.78 11.45
N GLU A 24 -0.93 -11.22 10.25
CA GLU A 24 -0.83 -12.62 9.82
C GLU A 24 0.64 -13.02 9.65
N ASP A 25 1.42 -12.16 8.99
CA ASP A 25 2.85 -12.40 8.72
C ASP A 25 3.77 -11.75 9.76
N ASN A 26 3.20 -11.05 10.75
CA ASN A 26 3.92 -10.21 11.71
C ASN A 26 4.95 -9.28 11.04
N SER A 27 4.57 -8.68 9.91
CA SER A 27 5.46 -7.90 9.04
C SER A 27 4.82 -6.58 8.63
N TRP A 28 5.64 -5.66 8.14
CA TRP A 28 5.21 -4.38 7.60
C TRP A 28 5.21 -4.41 6.08
N LEU A 29 4.20 -3.78 5.49
CA LEU A 29 3.94 -3.71 4.07
C LEU A 29 3.98 -2.25 3.63
N VAL A 30 4.69 -1.99 2.53
CA VAL A 30 4.59 -0.73 1.81
C VAL A 30 3.64 -0.93 0.63
N LEU A 31 2.59 -0.14 0.57
CA LEU A 31 1.54 -0.21 -0.44
C LEU A 31 1.59 1.04 -1.34
N LYS A 32 1.33 0.86 -2.63
CA LYS A 32 1.02 1.95 -3.57
C LYS A 32 -0.31 1.64 -4.22
N GLY A 33 -1.35 2.36 -3.83
CA GLY A 33 -2.73 1.98 -4.18
C GLY A 33 -3.07 0.58 -3.64
N HIS A 34 -3.44 -0.31 -4.55
CA HIS A 34 -3.75 -1.72 -4.25
C HIS A 34 -2.55 -2.68 -4.39
N SER A 35 -1.37 -2.17 -4.76
CA SER A 35 -0.17 -2.99 -4.98
C SER A 35 0.75 -3.00 -3.78
N ILE A 36 1.30 -4.17 -3.45
CA ILE A 36 2.38 -4.31 -2.46
C ILE A 36 3.71 -4.00 -3.16
N MET A 37 4.41 -3.00 -2.65
CA MET A 37 5.71 -2.56 -3.16
C MET A 37 6.88 -3.22 -2.42
N PHE A 38 6.71 -3.46 -1.11
CA PHE A 38 7.76 -4.01 -0.25
C PHE A 38 7.15 -4.66 1.01
N ILE A 39 7.81 -5.69 1.53
CA ILE A 39 7.45 -6.42 2.75
C ILE A 39 8.70 -6.57 3.60
N GLY A 40 8.64 -6.24 4.88
CA GLY A 40 9.78 -6.40 5.78
C GLY A 40 9.52 -5.93 7.20
N GLN A 41 10.57 -5.63 7.94
CA GLN A 41 10.44 -5.01 9.26
C GLN A 41 10.11 -3.52 9.14
N GLN A 42 9.60 -2.94 10.23
CA GLN A 42 9.14 -1.54 10.24
C GLN A 42 10.21 -0.57 9.75
N ASP A 43 11.45 -0.73 10.22
CA ASP A 43 12.55 0.17 9.87
C ASP A 43 12.94 0.05 8.40
N GLN A 44 12.95 -1.17 7.85
CA GLN A 44 13.19 -1.40 6.43
C GLN A 44 12.12 -0.75 5.56
N CYS A 45 10.84 -0.86 5.97
CA CYS A 45 9.75 -0.21 5.24
C CYS A 45 9.81 1.31 5.35
N LYS A 46 10.23 1.88 6.49
CA LYS A 46 10.46 3.32 6.65
C LYS A 46 11.60 3.80 5.75
N THR A 47 12.72 3.07 5.69
CA THR A 47 13.84 3.37 4.78
C THR A 47 13.37 3.31 3.33
N TYR A 48 12.60 2.29 2.96
CA TYR A 48 12.01 2.19 1.62
C TYR A 48 11.15 3.41 1.31
N ILE A 49 10.21 3.78 2.18
CA ILE A 49 9.37 4.96 1.96
C ILE A 49 10.24 6.23 1.87
N SER A 50 11.23 6.41 2.74
CA SER A 50 12.11 7.58 2.68
C SER A 50 12.89 7.70 1.37
N ASN A 51 13.25 6.59 0.75
CA ASN A 51 13.99 6.58 -0.52
C ASN A 51 13.09 6.78 -1.75
N PHE A 52 11.78 6.53 -1.63
CA PHE A 52 10.83 6.48 -2.75
C PHE A 52 9.57 7.35 -2.57
N SER A 53 9.49 8.16 -1.51
CA SER A 53 8.35 9.06 -1.20
C SER A 53 8.46 10.43 -1.86
#